data_AF-A0A4R5BT60-F1
#
_entry.id   AF-A0A4R5BT60-F1
#
_cell.length_a   1.000
_cell.length_b   1.000
_cell.length_c   1.000
_cell.angle_alpha   90.00
_cell.angle_beta   90.00
_cell.angle_gamma   90.00
#
_symmetry.space_group_name_H-M   'P 1'
#
loop_
_entity.id
_entity.type
_entity.pdbx_description
1 polymer ?
#
loop_
_entity_poly.entity_id
_entity_poly.type
_entity_poly.pdbx_seq_one_letter_code
_entity_poly.pdbx_strand_id
1 'polypeptide(L)'
;MAKAMATGIAAADLDPDTGRARLSYRRAAELFKHASDGWTLHDLRHSALTHAAEDGTPTPMLMTKSGHTSIRTLSRYARPSADALAAWHAERDPAARKKASQR
;
A
#
# COMPACT_ATOMS: atom_id res chain seq x y z
N MET A 1 -41.77 -14.90 -13.82
CA MET A 1 -41.35 -13.61 -14.41
C MET A 1 -40.84 -12.71 -13.29
N ALA A 2 -39.53 -12.49 -13.21
CA ALA A 2 -38.95 -11.46 -12.36
C ALA A 2 -38.35 -10.40 -13.29
N LYS A 3 -38.97 -9.22 -13.31
CA LYS A 3 -38.50 -8.06 -14.07
C LYS A 3 -37.16 -7.64 -13.49
N ALA A 4 -36.07 -7.86 -14.22
CA ALA A 4 -34.77 -7.31 -13.88
C ALA A 4 -34.92 -5.79 -13.86
N MET A 5 -34.92 -5.21 -12.67
CA MET A 5 -34.81 -3.76 -12.51
C MET A 5 -33.47 -3.39 -13.13
N ALA A 6 -33.51 -2.59 -14.19
CA ALA A 6 -32.30 -2.04 -14.79
C ALA A 6 -31.66 -1.08 -13.77
N THR A 7 -30.85 -1.63 -12.88
CA THR A 7 -29.95 -0.87 -12.02
C THR A 7 -29.00 -0.16 -12.97
N GLY A 8 -29.00 1.17 -12.99
CA GLY A 8 -28.13 1.99 -13.84
C GLY A 8 -26.66 1.92 -13.44
N ILE A 9 -26.14 0.71 -13.20
CA ILE A 9 -24.77 0.41 -12.83
C ILE A 9 -24.01 0.09 -14.11
N ALA A 10 -22.86 0.73 -14.30
CA ALA A 10 -22.03 0.47 -15.46
C ALA A 10 -21.58 -1.00 -15.49
N ALA A 11 -21.49 -1.60 -16.68
CA ALA A 11 -21.02 -2.98 -16.82
C ALA A 11 -19.61 -3.19 -16.19
N ALA A 12 -18.77 -2.14 -16.19
CA ALA A 12 -17.45 -2.15 -15.55
C ALA A 12 -17.49 -2.27 -14.02
N ASP A 13 -18.63 -1.98 -13.40
CA ASP A 13 -18.85 -2.09 -11.96
C ASP A 13 -19.61 -3.37 -11.59
N LEU A 14 -19.74 -4.34 -12.51
CA LEU A 14 -20.32 -5.65 -12.23
C LEU A 14 -19.23 -6.72 -12.28
N ASP A 15 -19.23 -7.61 -11.29
CA ASP A 15 -18.46 -8.84 -11.33
C ASP A 15 -19.03 -9.76 -12.44
N PRO A 16 -18.24 -10.17 -13.44
CA PRO A 16 -18.71 -10.98 -14.56
C PRO A 16 -19.18 -12.38 -14.13
N ASP A 17 -18.65 -12.93 -13.03
CA ASP A 17 -18.95 -14.28 -12.58
C ASP A 17 -20.16 -14.33 -11.65
N THR A 18 -20.28 -13.34 -10.75
CA THR A 18 -21.33 -13.32 -9.73
C THR A 18 -22.46 -12.32 -10.00
N GLY A 19 -22.29 -11.41 -10.95
CA GLY A 19 -23.21 -10.31 -11.23
C GLY A 19 -23.31 -9.28 -10.10
N ARG A 20 -22.42 -9.34 -9.10
CA ARG A 20 -22.43 -8.42 -7.96
C ARG A 20 -21.89 -7.05 -8.37
N ALA A 21 -22.58 -6.01 -7.91
CA ALA A 21 -22.12 -4.65 -8.10
C ALA A 21 -20.91 -4.32 -7.22
N ARG A 22 -19.99 -3.54 -7.77
CA ARG A 22 -18.90 -2.89 -7.06
C ARG A 22 -19.48 -2.08 -5.91
N LEU A 23 -18.90 -2.27 -4.73
CA LEU A 23 -19.31 -1.53 -3.55
C LEU A 23 -18.94 -0.05 -3.68
N SER A 24 -19.84 0.82 -3.22
CA SER A 24 -19.46 2.20 -2.94
C SER A 24 -18.39 2.23 -1.85
N TYR A 25 -17.56 3.28 -1.86
CA TYR A 25 -16.49 3.44 -0.85
C TYR A 25 -17.03 3.35 0.58
N ARG A 26 -18.17 4.02 0.85
CA ARG A 26 -18.84 3.98 2.16
C ARG A 26 -19.21 2.55 2.55
N ARG A 27 -19.84 1.80 1.63
CA ARG A 27 -20.27 0.42 1.94
C ARG A 27 -19.09 -0.51 2.15
N ALA A 28 -18.03 -0.36 1.36
CA ALA A 28 -16.79 -1.10 1.55
C ALA A 28 -16.16 -0.80 2.92
N ALA A 29 -16.11 0.47 3.34
CA ALA A 29 -15.56 0.87 4.62
C ALA A 29 -16.38 0.31 5.81
N GLU A 30 -17.71 0.37 5.74
CA GLU A 30 -18.60 -0.18 6.77
C GLU A 30 -18.44 -1.71 6.89
N LEU A 31 -18.46 -2.42 5.77
CA LEU A 31 -18.31 -3.88 5.74
C LEU A 31 -16.93 -4.32 6.22
N PHE A 32 -15.88 -3.63 5.79
CA PHE A 32 -14.52 -3.91 6.24
C PHE A 32 -14.43 -3.74 7.75
N LYS A 33 -14.84 -2.58 8.27
CA LYS A 33 -14.79 -2.28 9.71
C LYS A 33 -15.53 -3.31 10.55
N HIS A 34 -16.67 -3.79 10.08
CA HIS A 34 -17.41 -4.84 10.76
C HIS A 34 -16.67 -6.19 10.71
N ALA A 35 -16.15 -6.58 9.54
CA ALA A 35 -15.48 -7.87 9.37
C ALA A 35 -14.10 -7.95 10.02
N SER A 36 -13.43 -6.81 10.22
CA SER A 36 -12.08 -6.69 10.75
C SER A 36 -12.04 -6.27 12.22
N ASP A 37 -13.16 -6.37 12.94
CA ASP A 37 -13.25 -5.97 14.35
C ASP A 37 -12.75 -4.54 14.63
N GLY A 38 -13.19 -3.58 13.80
CA GLY A 38 -12.97 -2.16 14.02
C GLY A 38 -11.87 -1.50 13.17
N TRP A 39 -11.04 -2.26 12.44
CA TRP A 39 -10.06 -1.67 11.53
C TRP A 39 -10.70 -0.86 10.41
N THR A 40 -9.99 0.13 9.89
CA THR A 40 -10.46 0.99 8.81
C THR A 40 -9.65 0.81 7.53
N LEU A 41 -10.22 1.24 6.39
CA LEU A 41 -9.46 1.31 5.14
C LEU A 41 -8.25 2.27 5.23
N HIS A 42 -8.31 3.24 6.15
CA HIS A 42 -7.16 4.11 6.43
C HIS A 42 -6.02 3.33 7.09
N ASP A 43 -6.32 2.36 7.95
CA ASP A 43 -5.31 1.51 8.60
C ASP A 43 -4.64 0.59 7.58
N LEU A 44 -5.42 -0.01 6.66
CA LEU A 44 -4.84 -0.78 5.55
C LEU A 44 -3.91 0.07 4.68
N ARG A 45 -4.34 1.29 4.35
CA ARG A 45 -3.51 2.23 3.61
C ARG A 45 -2.25 2.60 4.38
N HIS A 46 -2.34 2.71 5.71
CA HIS A 46 -1.20 2.99 6.56
C HIS A 46 -0.18 1.84 6.49
N SER A 47 -0.62 0.61 6.73
CA SER A 47 0.22 -0.59 6.66
C SER A 47 0.87 -0.75 5.29
N ALA A 48 0.12 -0.54 4.21
CA ALA A 48 0.65 -0.63 2.85
C ALA A 48 1.76 0.40 2.56
N LEU A 49 1.66 1.62 3.09
CA LEU A 49 2.70 2.64 2.93
C LEU A 49 3.93 2.38 3.81
N THR A 50 3.71 1.84 5.02
CA THR A 50 4.81 1.41 5.91
C THR A 50 5.62 0.29 5.28
N HIS A 51 4.99 -0.77 4.79
CA HIS A 51 5.70 -1.88 4.12
C HIS A 51 6.42 -1.42 2.86
N ALA A 52 5.81 -0.58 2.03
CA ALA A 52 6.49 -0.04 0.86
C ALA A 52 7.74 0.77 1.24
N ALA A 53 7.70 1.51 2.36
CA ALA A 53 8.85 2.23 2.86
C ALA A 53 9.93 1.30 3.44
N GLU A 54 9.53 0.23 4.14
CA GLU A 54 10.44 -0.83 4.63
C GLU A 54 11.13 -1.55 3.47
N ASP A 55 10.44 -1.78 2.37
CA ASP A 55 10.97 -2.34 1.12
C ASP A 55 11.89 -1.35 0.36
N GLY A 56 12.15 -0.16 0.92
CA GLY A 56 13.06 0.82 0.36
C GLY A 56 12.47 1.65 -0.79
N THR A 57 11.13 1.69 -0.93
CA THR A 57 10.49 2.52 -1.96
C THR A 57 10.90 3.99 -1.78
N PRO A 58 11.40 4.66 -2.83
CA PRO A 58 11.82 6.05 -2.72
C PRO A 58 10.69 6.97 -2.29
N THR A 59 11.00 7.95 -1.44
CA THR A 59 10.06 8.97 -0.94
C THR A 59 9.20 9.61 -2.04
N PRO A 60 9.73 10.01 -3.21
CA PRO A 60 8.89 10.58 -4.28
C PRO A 60 7.83 9.60 -4.80
N MET A 61 8.16 8.31 -4.92
CA MET A 61 7.23 7.27 -5.36
C MET A 61 6.14 7.04 -4.31
N LEU A 62 6.50 7.03 -3.02
CA LEU A 62 5.54 6.96 -1.92
C LEU A 62 4.61 8.19 -1.92
N MET A 63 5.13 9.40 -2.16
CA MET A 63 4.32 10.62 -2.28
C MET A 63 3.32 10.50 -3.43
N THR A 64 3.74 10.08 -4.62
CA THR A 64 2.84 9.88 -5.77
C THR A 64 1.78 8.82 -5.50
N LYS A 65 2.17 7.64 -4.98
CA LYS A 65 1.23 6.55 -4.66
C LYS A 65 0.21 6.95 -3.60
N SER A 66 0.63 7.79 -2.65
CA SER A 66 -0.21 8.23 -1.55
C SER A 66 -0.94 9.55 -1.84
N GLY A 67 -0.53 10.35 -2.82
CA GLY A 67 -1.04 11.72 -2.97
C GLY A 67 -0.69 12.64 -1.79
N HIS A 68 0.31 12.30 -0.95
CA HIS A 68 0.82 13.25 0.04
C HIS A 68 1.57 14.37 -0.69
N THR A 69 1.18 15.61 -0.43
CA THR A 69 1.87 16.81 -0.93
C THR A 69 3.00 17.27 -0.02
N SER A 70 3.08 16.72 1.19
CA SER A 70 4.07 17.09 2.21
C SER A 70 4.90 15.89 2.64
N ILE A 71 6.23 16.03 2.53
CA ILE A 71 7.21 15.07 3.03
C ILE A 71 7.05 14.87 4.55
N ARG A 72 6.72 15.93 5.28
CA ARG A 72 6.50 15.87 6.74
C ARG A 72 5.39 14.89 7.11
N THR A 73 4.33 14.81 6.31
CA THR A 73 3.24 13.86 6.57
C THR A 73 3.62 12.45 6.14
N LEU A 74 4.44 12.32 5.10
CA LEU A 74 4.95 11.02 4.63
C LEU A 74 6.00 10.42 5.58
N SER A 75 6.77 11.23 6.29
CA SER A 75 7.86 10.75 7.17
C SER A 75 7.40 9.79 8.27
N ARG A 76 6.09 9.73 8.58
CA ARG A 76 5.52 8.72 9.48
C ARG A 76 5.70 7.28 8.99
N TYR A 77 5.89 7.08 7.68
CA TYR A 77 6.07 5.76 7.05
C TYR A 77 7.56 5.43 6.82
N ALA A 78 8.41 6.44 6.66
CA ALA A 78 9.83 6.28 6.39
C ALA A 78 10.63 6.06 7.69
N ARG A 79 10.47 4.89 8.31
CA ARG A 79 11.18 4.49 9.55
C ARG A 79 12.06 3.27 9.29
N PRO A 80 13.20 3.41 8.58
CA PRO A 80 14.13 2.30 8.41
C PRO A 80 14.64 1.83 9.77
N SER A 81 14.68 0.52 9.99
CA SER A 81 15.30 -0.06 11.17
C SER A 81 16.83 0.15 11.14
N ALA A 82 17.48 0.06 12.30
CA ALA A 82 18.94 0.11 12.38
C ALA A 82 19.58 -0.98 11.50
N ASP A 83 18.99 -2.18 11.46
CA ASP A 83 19.45 -3.30 10.63
C ASP A 83 19.30 -3.01 9.13
N ALA A 84 18.18 -2.40 8.72
CA ALA A 84 17.97 -2.00 7.33
C ALA A 84 18.98 -0.95 6.88
N LEU A 85 19.30 0.02 7.76
CA LEU A 85 20.33 1.02 7.51
C LEU A 85 21.73 0.40 7.45
N ALA A 86 22.05 -0.53 8.35
CA ALA A 86 23.32 -1.25 8.35
C ALA A 86 23.51 -2.09 7.09
N ALA A 87 22.47 -2.81 6.65
CA ALA A 87 22.48 -3.57 5.40
C ALA A 87 22.68 -2.67 4.18
N TRP A 88 21.98 -1.52 4.14
CA TRP A 88 22.12 -0.54 3.08
C TRP A 88 23.55 0.03 2.97
N HIS A 89 24.19 0.28 4.12
CA HIS A 89 25.60 0.69 4.18
C HIS A 89 26.54 -0.42 3.73
N ALA A 90 26.32 -1.67 4.17
CA ALA A 90 27.17 -2.81 3.81
C ALA A 90 27.15 -3.10 2.30
N GLU A 91 26.00 -2.99 1.65
CA GLU A 91 25.85 -3.13 0.19
C GLU A 91 26.69 -2.08 -0.58
N ARG A 92 26.82 -0.88 -0.01
CA ARG A 92 27.45 0.29 -0.64
C ARG A 92 28.87 0.56 -0.14
N ASP A 93 29.42 -0.28 0.72
CA ASP A 93 30.76 -0.09 1.26
C ASP A 93 31.82 -0.36 0.16
N PRO A 94 32.54 0.68 -0.32
CA PRO A 94 33.59 0.49 -1.33
C PRO A 94 34.78 -0.33 -0.81
N ALA A 95 34.97 -0.43 0.52
CA ALA A 95 36.01 -1.25 1.13
C ALA A 95 35.63 -2.74 1.19
N ALA A 96 34.33 -3.09 1.19
CA ALA A 96 33.88 -4.48 1.16
C ALA A 96 34.31 -5.21 -0.12
N ARG A 97 34.29 -4.51 -1.28
CA ARG A 97 34.71 -5.07 -2.58
C ARG A 97 36.22 -5.35 -2.65
N LYS A 98 37.06 -4.65 -1.88
CA LYS A 98 38.53 -4.84 -1.90
C LYS A 98 38.99 -6.15 -1.25
N LYS A 99 38.20 -6.75 -0.35
CA LYS A 99 38.59 -8.00 0.34
C LYS A 99 38.44 -9.26 -0.51
N ALA A 100 37.55 -9.24 -1.52
CA ALA A 100 37.32 -10.38 -2.41
C ALA A 100 38.41 -10.54 -3.48
N SER A 101 39.17 -9.48 -3.79
CA SER A 101 40.23 -9.49 -4.80
C SER A 101 41.64 -9.77 -4.23
N GLN A 102 41.77 -9.94 -2.91
CA GLN A 102 43.05 -10.18 -2.23
C GLN A 102 43.16 -11.59 -1.63
N ARG A 103 42.39 -12.55 -2.17
CA ARG A 103 42.49 -13.97 -1.83
C ARG A 103 42.90 -14.78 -3.05
#